data_AF-A0A832ZFP2-F1
#
_entry.id   AF-A0A832ZFP2-F1
#
_cell.length_a   1.000
_cell.length_b   1.000
_cell.length_c   1.000
_cell.angle_alpha   90.00
_cell.angle_beta   90.00
_cell.angle_gamma   90.00
#
_symmetry.space_group_name_H-M   'P 1'
#
loop_
_entity.id
_entity.type
_entity.pdbx_description
1 polymer ?
#
loop_
_entity_poly.entity_id
_entity_poly.type
_entity_poly.pdbx_seq_one_letter_code
_entity_poly.pdbx_strand_id
1 'polypeptide(L)'
;MTEFIYILLLSLVPTFEGRYAIIYGIGRGYPLWETLLAAFLGVLILSLILPFALPLIDVLMLKLKRTFLQRFAELYLGYIERVRKKACPYIERWGFIELAIFVAIPLPGTGVWTG
;
A
#
# COMPACT_ATOMS: atom_id res chain seq x y z
N MET A 1 -24.28 -7.14 -2.72
CA MET A 1 -23.42 -5.96 -2.44
C MET A 1 -23.50 -5.09 -3.67
N THR A 2 -23.62 -3.77 -3.56
CA THR A 2 -23.53 -2.90 -4.75
C THR A 2 -22.17 -3.13 -5.39
N GLU A 3 -22.13 -3.34 -6.72
CA GLU A 3 -20.90 -3.70 -7.46
C GLU A 3 -19.79 -2.68 -7.20
N PHE A 4 -20.17 -1.42 -7.04
CA PHE A 4 -19.34 -0.32 -6.58
C PHE A 4 -18.57 -0.62 -5.27
N ILE A 5 -19.26 -1.09 -4.21
CA ILE A 5 -18.62 -1.37 -2.91
C ILE A 5 -17.65 -2.55 -3.06
N TYR A 6 -17.99 -3.54 -3.88
CA TYR A 6 -17.13 -4.70 -4.08
C TYR A 6 -15.82 -4.32 -4.77
N ILE A 7 -15.88 -3.50 -5.82
CA ILE A 7 -14.70 -2.99 -6.53
C ILE A 7 -13.90 -2.05 -5.63
N LEU A 8 -14.57 -1.19 -4.84
CA LEU A 8 -13.91 -0.31 -3.88
C LEU A 8 -13.09 -1.14 -2.88
N LEU A 9 -13.69 -2.17 -2.28
CA LEU A 9 -13.00 -3.05 -1.33
C LEU A 9 -11.84 -3.78 -1.98
N LEU A 10 -12.02 -4.34 -3.18
CA LEU A 10 -10.93 -4.96 -3.93
C LEU A 10 -9.78 -3.98 -4.21
N SER A 11 -10.10 -2.71 -4.48
CA SER A 11 -9.10 -1.67 -4.75
C SER A 11 -8.29 -1.27 -3.52
N LEU A 12 -8.82 -1.52 -2.31
CA LEU A 12 -8.12 -1.31 -1.05
C LEU A 12 -7.19 -2.47 -0.69
N VAL A 13 -7.34 -3.65 -1.29
CA VAL A 13 -6.54 -4.84 -0.95
C VAL A 13 -5.10 -4.67 -1.45
N PRO A 14 -4.08 -4.95 -0.61
CA PRO A 14 -2.69 -4.97 -1.02
C PRO A 14 -2.47 -5.85 -2.25
N THR A 15 -1.60 -5.42 -3.18
CA THR A 15 -1.30 -6.14 -4.45
C THR A 15 -2.41 -6.11 -5.50
N PHE A 16 -3.69 -6.06 -5.10
CA PHE A 16 -4.83 -6.01 -6.03
C PHE A 16 -5.06 -4.59 -6.58
N GLU A 17 -5.06 -3.59 -5.71
CA GLU A 17 -5.16 -2.17 -6.08
C GLU A 17 -6.31 -1.83 -7.06
N GLY A 18 -6.38 -0.58 -7.50
CA GLY A 18 -7.35 -0.16 -8.51
C GLY A 18 -7.17 -0.88 -9.85
N ARG A 19 -5.94 -1.29 -10.21
CA ARG A 19 -5.64 -1.87 -11.54
C ARG A 19 -6.28 -3.24 -11.72
N TYR A 20 -6.09 -4.16 -10.78
CA TYR A 20 -6.71 -5.50 -10.88
C TYR A 20 -8.20 -5.45 -10.52
N ALA A 21 -8.64 -4.51 -9.68
CA ALA A 21 -10.06 -4.29 -9.42
C ALA A 21 -10.83 -3.84 -10.68
N ILE A 22 -10.22 -3.00 -11.53
CA ILE A 22 -10.80 -2.59 -12.83
C ILE A 22 -10.90 -3.80 -13.77
N ILE A 23 -9.82 -4.58 -13.92
CA ILE A 23 -9.83 -5.79 -14.77
C ILE A 23 -10.91 -6.77 -14.30
N TYR A 24 -11.01 -6.98 -12.99
CA TYR A 24 -12.05 -7.83 -12.41
C TYR A 24 -13.46 -7.31 -12.71
N GLY A 25 -13.70 -6.01 -12.50
CA GLY A 25 -15.03 -5.42 -12.70
C GLY A 25 -15.48 -5.47 -14.16
N ILE A 26 -14.58 -5.19 -15.10
CA ILE A 26 -14.84 -5.33 -16.54
C ILE A 26 -15.10 -6.80 -16.90
N GLY A 27 -14.29 -7.73 -16.38
CA GLY A 27 -14.46 -9.17 -16.63
C GLY A 27 -15.77 -9.75 -16.08
N ARG A 28 -16.35 -9.12 -15.05
CA ARG A 28 -17.66 -9.46 -14.51
C ARG A 28 -18.83 -8.80 -15.25
N GLY A 29 -18.57 -7.88 -16.16
CA GLY A 29 -19.61 -7.14 -16.88
C GLY A 29 -20.25 -6.01 -16.07
N TYR A 30 -19.56 -5.48 -15.06
CA TYR A 30 -20.05 -4.34 -14.27
C TYR A 30 -20.02 -3.04 -15.09
N PRO A 31 -20.86 -2.05 -14.74
CA PRO A 31 -20.83 -0.75 -15.39
C PRO A 31 -19.42 -0.14 -15.34
N LEU A 32 -18.87 0.18 -16.51
CA LEU A 32 -17.50 0.69 -16.65
C LEU A 32 -17.29 1.94 -15.80
N TRP A 33 -18.26 2.86 -15.82
CA TRP A 33 -18.16 4.13 -15.10
C TRP A 33 -18.10 3.93 -13.58
N GLU A 34 -18.97 3.08 -13.03
CA GLU A 34 -18.97 2.74 -11.60
C GLU A 34 -17.67 2.05 -11.20
N THR A 35 -17.16 1.16 -12.05
CA THR A 35 -15.93 0.42 -11.82
C THR A 35 -14.71 1.34 -11.76
N LEU A 36 -14.60 2.26 -12.72
CA LEU A 36 -13.53 3.24 -12.77
C LEU A 36 -13.60 4.19 -11.57
N LEU A 37 -14.80 4.67 -11.22
CA LEU A 37 -14.99 5.54 -10.06
C LEU A 37 -14.63 4.86 -8.74
N ALA A 38 -15.10 3.63 -8.54
CA ALA A 38 -14.79 2.85 -7.33
C ALA A 38 -13.28 2.59 -7.21
N ALA A 39 -12.62 2.21 -8.30
CA ALA A 39 -11.19 1.95 -8.32
C ALA A 39 -10.37 3.22 -8.07
N PHE A 40 -10.76 4.34 -8.68
CA PHE A 40 -10.13 5.64 -8.47
C PHE A 40 -10.23 6.08 -7.01
N LEU A 41 -11.43 5.98 -6.41
CA LEU A 41 -11.63 6.31 -5.01
C LEU A 41 -10.82 5.40 -4.08
N GLY A 42 -10.73 4.10 -4.38
CA GLY A 42 -9.90 3.19 -3.61
C GLY A 42 -8.43 3.60 -3.60
N VAL A 43 -7.87 3.92 -4.77
CA VAL A 43 -6.47 4.39 -4.89
C VAL A 43 -6.26 5.73 -4.18
N LEU A 44 -7.22 6.67 -4.31
CA LEU A 44 -7.15 7.97 -3.65
C LEU A 44 -7.18 7.82 -2.12
N ILE A 45 -8.08 6.99 -1.60
CA ILE A 45 -8.19 6.67 -0.17
C ILE A 45 -6.88 6.08 0.34
N LEU A 46 -6.30 5.09 -0.36
CA LEU A 46 -5.02 4.50 0.02
C LEU A 46 -3.90 5.54 0.04
N SER A 47 -3.81 6.37 -1.01
CA SER A 47 -2.77 7.39 -1.15
C SER A 47 -2.83 8.44 -0.05
N LEU A 48 -4.03 8.76 0.44
CA LEU A 48 -4.22 9.68 1.56
C LEU A 48 -4.00 9.01 2.91
N ILE A 49 -4.42 7.75 3.11
CA ILE A 49 -4.41 7.12 4.44
C ILE A 49 -3.03 6.52 4.78
N LEU A 50 -2.37 5.85 3.83
CA LEU A 50 -1.12 5.13 4.09
C LEU A 50 0.00 6.01 4.70
N PRO A 51 0.24 7.23 4.21
CA PRO A 51 1.26 8.12 4.79
C PRO A 51 1.04 8.44 6.28
N PHE A 52 -0.20 8.42 6.75
CA PHE A 52 -0.51 8.65 8.17
C PHE A 52 -0.62 7.34 8.96
N ALA A 53 -1.12 6.28 8.34
CA ALA A 53 -1.32 4.98 8.99
C ALA A 53 0.00 4.28 9.31
N LEU A 54 0.99 4.30 8.40
CA LEU A 54 2.26 3.60 8.60
C LEU A 54 3.05 4.16 9.79
N PRO A 55 3.28 5.49 9.93
CA PRO A 55 3.94 6.04 11.13
C PRO A 55 3.15 5.79 12.41
N LEU A 56 1.81 5.75 12.33
CA LEU A 56 0.97 5.44 13.49
C LEU A 56 1.18 4.00 13.96
N ILE A 57 1.35 3.05 13.04
CA ILE A 57 1.69 1.66 13.36
C ILE A 57 3.06 1.60 14.04
N ASP A 58 4.08 2.31 13.53
CA ASP A 58 5.40 2.38 14.16
C ASP A 58 5.31 2.88 15.62
N VAL A 59 4.58 3.97 15.86
CA VAL A 59 4.37 4.53 17.21
C VAL A 59 3.62 3.53 18.10
N LEU A 60 2.60 2.84 17.57
CA LEU A 60 1.87 1.83 18.30
C LEU A 60 2.77 0.67 18.71
N MET A 61 3.62 0.19 17.80
CA MET A 61 4.56 -0.90 18.07
C MET A 61 5.60 -0.52 19.12
N LEU A 62 6.09 0.72 19.10
CA LEU A 62 6.96 1.24 20.15
C LEU A 62 6.28 1.26 21.53
N LYS A 63 4.98 1.59 21.59
CA LYS A 63 4.20 1.53 22.85
C LYS A 63 3.98 0.08 23.32
N LEU A 64 3.68 -0.83 22.40
CA LEU A 64 3.49 -2.26 22.68
C LEU A 64 4.75 -2.95 23.20
N LYS A 65 5.94 -2.39 22.96
CA LYS A 65 7.19 -2.90 23.54
C LYS A 65 7.18 -2.93 25.08
N ARG A 66 6.35 -2.11 25.73
CA ARG A 66 6.22 -2.05 27.19
C ARG A 66 5.10 -2.94 27.75
N THR A 67 4.42 -3.71 26.91
CA THR A 67 3.27 -4.55 27.31
C THR A 67 3.56 -6.03 27.09
N PHE A 68 2.59 -6.90 27.41
CA PHE A 68 2.69 -8.35 27.19
C PHE A 68 2.91 -8.75 25.72
N LEU A 69 2.68 -7.84 24.76
CA LEU A 69 2.94 -8.03 23.33
C LEU A 69 4.37 -7.66 22.91
N GLN A 70 5.29 -7.43 23.85
CA GLN A 70 6.67 -7.00 23.56
C GLN A 70 7.34 -7.83 22.46
N ARG A 71 7.22 -9.17 22.50
CA ARG A 71 7.83 -10.05 21.48
C ARG A 71 7.32 -9.76 20.07
N PHE A 72 6.04 -9.47 19.92
CA PHE A 72 5.45 -9.12 18.62
C PHE A 72 5.96 -7.76 18.13
N ALA A 73 6.00 -6.78 19.02
CA ALA A 73 6.55 -5.46 18.70
C ALA A 73 8.04 -5.54 18.29
N GLU A 74 8.85 -6.34 18.98
CA GLU A 74 10.26 -6.54 18.64
C GLU A 74 10.47 -7.24 17.30
N LEU A 75 9.64 -8.24 16.96
CA LEU A 75 9.66 -8.89 15.65
C LEU A 75 9.34 -7.90 14.52
N TYR A 76 8.30 -7.07 14.71
CA TYR A 76 7.91 -6.05 13.74
C TYR A 76 9.02 -4.99 13.56
N LEU A 77 9.49 -4.39 14.66
CA LEU A 77 10.51 -3.35 14.62
C LEU A 77 11.83 -3.88 14.03
N GLY A 78 12.22 -5.10 14.40
CA GLY A 78 13.41 -5.77 13.83
C GLY A 78 13.25 -6.13 12.35
N TYR A 79 12.03 -6.38 11.87
CA TYR A 79 11.77 -6.52 10.43
C TYR A 79 11.92 -5.16 9.71
N ILE A 80 11.25 -4.12 10.22
CA ILE A 80 11.31 -2.78 9.63
C ILE A 80 12.74 -2.22 9.62
N GLU A 81 13.52 -2.42 10.68
CA GLU A 81 14.91 -1.96 10.73
C GLU A 81 15.78 -2.67 9.68
N ARG A 82 15.57 -3.97 9.46
CA ARG A 82 16.26 -4.72 8.39
C ARG A 82 15.89 -4.21 7.00
N VAL A 83 14.62 -3.86 6.78
CA VAL A 83 14.18 -3.26 5.51
C VAL A 83 14.80 -1.88 5.32
N ARG A 84 14.76 -1.02 6.36
CA ARG A 84 15.37 0.33 6.31
C ARG A 84 16.87 0.28 6.06
N LYS A 85 17.62 -0.61 6.73
CA LYS A 85 19.07 -0.77 6.49
C LYS A 85 19.40 -1.17 5.07
N LYS A 86 18.53 -1.95 4.41
CA LYS A 86 18.69 -2.30 3.00
C LYS A 86 18.34 -1.14 2.08
N ALA A 87 17.33 -0.35 2.39
CA ALA A 87 16.86 0.74 1.54
C ALA A 87 17.67 2.04 1.66
N CYS A 88 18.13 2.40 2.87
CA CYS A 88 18.84 3.66 3.17
C CYS A 88 20.02 3.97 2.23
N PRO A 89 20.95 3.03 1.93
CA PRO A 89 22.09 3.32 1.07
C PRO A 89 21.69 3.70 -0.37
N TYR A 90 20.57 3.16 -0.87
CA TYR A 90 20.07 3.47 -2.21
C TYR A 90 19.38 4.83 -2.21
N ILE A 91 18.52 5.08 -1.21
CA ILE A 91 17.81 6.36 -1.04
C ILE A 91 18.79 7.53 -0.84
N GLU A 92 19.83 7.39 -0.02
CA GLU A 92 20.81 8.46 0.21
C GLU A 92 21.65 8.77 -1.03
N ARG A 93 21.93 7.75 -1.87
CA ARG A 93 22.79 7.89 -3.05
C ARG A 93 22.02 8.30 -4.31
N TRP A 94 20.79 7.84 -4.47
CA TRP A 94 20.01 7.95 -5.69
C TRP A 94 18.62 8.56 -5.49
N GLY A 95 18.26 8.96 -4.26
CA GLY A 95 16.91 9.36 -3.81
C GLY A 95 15.91 9.74 -4.89
N PHE A 96 16.10 10.89 -5.57
CA PHE A 96 15.18 11.35 -6.61
C PHE A 96 15.19 10.49 -7.87
N ILE A 97 16.36 10.06 -8.33
CA ILE A 97 16.54 9.26 -9.56
C ILE A 97 15.93 7.87 -9.37
N GLU A 98 16.19 7.23 -8.22
CA GLU A 98 15.61 5.92 -7.90
C GLU A 98 14.09 6.00 -7.79
N LEU A 99 13.55 7.00 -7.08
CA LEU A 99 12.11 7.22 -6.97
C LEU A 99 11.49 7.48 -8.35
N ALA A 100 12.11 8.32 -9.18
CA ALA A 100 11.64 8.61 -10.52
C ALA A 100 11.64 7.36 -11.42
N ILE A 101 12.70 6.56 -11.38
CA ILE A 101 12.79 5.30 -12.14
C ILE A 101 11.77 4.29 -11.63
N PHE A 102 11.60 4.16 -10.31
CA PHE A 102 10.64 3.25 -9.70
C PHE A 102 9.20 3.57 -10.06
N VAL A 103 8.84 4.86 -10.12
CA VAL A 103 7.51 5.31 -10.56
C VAL A 103 7.36 5.19 -12.08
N ALA A 104 8.43 5.47 -12.84
CA ALA A 104 8.40 5.46 -14.30
C ALA A 104 8.37 4.06 -14.91
N ILE A 105 9.00 3.06 -14.28
CA ILE A 105 8.99 1.67 -14.73
C ILE A 105 7.79 0.97 -14.06
N PRO A 106 6.73 0.61 -14.82
CA PRO A 106 5.57 -0.07 -14.26
C PRO A 106 5.93 -1.54 -13.97
N LEU A 107 6.59 -1.80 -12.85
CA LEU A 107 6.89 -3.15 -12.43
C LEU A 107 5.59 -3.88 -12.02
N PRO A 108 5.43 -5.16 -12.38
CA PRO A 108 4.27 -5.93 -11.94
C PRO A 108 4.30 -6.07 -10.41
N GLY A 109 3.24 -5.59 -9.74
CA GLY A 109 3.13 -5.61 -8.28
C GLY A 109 3.58 -4.33 -7.58
N THR A 110 4.02 -3.29 -8.30
CA THR A 110 4.29 -1.97 -7.71
C THR A 110 3.06 -1.06 -7.74
N GLY A 111 2.70 -0.52 -6.59
CA GLY A 111 1.72 0.54 -6.46
C GLY A 111 1.61 1.05 -5.03
N VAL A 112 0.45 1.59 -4.63
CA VAL A 112 0.34 2.43 -3.41
C VAL A 112 0.73 1.67 -2.14
N TRP A 113 0.51 0.36 -2.10
CA TRP A 113 0.89 -0.47 -0.95
C TRP A 113 2.37 -0.86 -0.90
N THR A 114 3.03 -0.90 -2.06
CA THR A 114 4.37 -1.49 -2.23
C THR A 114 5.44 -0.48 -2.65
N GLY A 115 5.04 0.74 -3.00
CA GLY A 115 5.92 1.84 -3.37
C GLY A 115 6.37 2.72 -2.22
#